data_AF-A0A7Y5KAH5-F1
#
_entry.id   AF-A0A7Y5KAH5-F1
#
_cell.length_a   1.000
_cell.length_b   1.000
_cell.length_c   1.000
_cell.angle_alpha   90.00
_cell.angle_beta   90.00
_cell.angle_gamma   90.00
#
_symmetry.space_group_name_H-M   'P 1'
#
loop_
_entity.id
_entity.type
_entity.pdbx_description
1 polymer ?
#
loop_
_entity_poly.entity_id
_entity_poly.type
_entity_poly.pdbx_seq_one_letter_code
_entity_poly.pdbx_strand_id
1 'polypeptide(L)' 'EIAAKHFYRPHSPAVVAQYAAQFPQINLFTIDEVFGGWQKAQKTHFADNGVFDQIYLNK' A
#
# COMPACT_ATOMS: atom_id res chain seq x y z
N GLU A 1 8.16 7.08 -17.81
CA GLU A 1 7.31 8.29 -17.84
C GLU A 1 5.80 8.02 -17.80
N ILE A 2 5.26 7.05 -18.57
CA ILE A 2 3.80 6.80 -18.67
C ILE A 2 3.14 6.64 -17.29
N ALA A 3 3.70 5.82 -16.40
CA ALA A 3 3.18 5.63 -15.05
C ALA A 3 3.00 6.95 -14.27
N ALA A 4 4.02 7.82 -14.30
CA ALA A 4 3.98 9.12 -13.62
C ALA A 4 2.96 10.08 -14.25
N LYS A 5 2.83 10.07 -15.60
CA LYS A 5 1.80 10.85 -16.32
C LYS A 5 0.38 10.46 -15.93
N HIS A 6 0.19 9.23 -15.45
CA HIS A 6 -1.09 8.71 -14.94
C HIS A 6 -1.11 8.60 -13.40
N PHE A 7 -0.32 9.42 -12.70
CA PHE A 7 -0.32 9.56 -11.23
C PHE A 7 0.13 8.34 -10.42
N TYR A 8 0.70 7.32 -11.06
CA TYR A 8 1.37 6.24 -10.34
C TYR A 8 2.77 6.69 -9.92
N ARG A 9 3.17 6.41 -8.67
CA ARG A 9 4.51 6.71 -8.16
C ARG A 9 5.54 5.79 -8.84
N PRO A 10 6.46 6.29 -9.69
CA PRO A 10 7.42 5.47 -10.41
C PRO A 10 8.57 5.02 -9.48
N HIS A 11 9.23 3.90 -9.81
CA HIS A 11 10.41 3.43 -9.07
C HIS A 11 11.74 3.95 -9.63
N SER A 12 11.78 4.37 -10.90
CA SER A 12 13.01 4.89 -11.52
C SER A 12 13.39 6.24 -10.88
N PRO A 13 14.59 6.39 -10.27
CA PRO A 13 14.98 7.61 -9.58
C PRO A 13 14.96 8.85 -10.48
N ALA A 14 15.36 8.69 -11.75
CA ALA A 14 15.36 9.79 -12.73
C ALA A 14 13.93 10.32 -12.99
N VAL A 15 12.95 9.41 -13.09
CA VAL A 15 11.54 9.78 -13.30
C VAL A 15 10.92 10.33 -12.01
N VAL A 16 11.29 9.80 -10.84
CA VAL A 16 10.84 10.36 -9.55
C VAL A 16 11.26 11.82 -9.41
N ALA A 17 12.52 12.14 -9.72
CA ALA A 17 13.04 13.51 -9.65
C ALA A 17 12.29 14.46 -10.59
N GLN A 18 12.03 14.03 -11.82
CA GLN A 18 11.29 14.83 -12.83
C GLN A 18 9.84 15.13 -12.41
N TYR A 19 9.21 14.25 -11.63
CA TYR A 19 7.80 14.36 -11.22
C TYR A 19 7.63 14.65 -9.72
N ALA A 20 8.70 15.04 -9.01
CA ALA A 20 8.70 15.20 -7.55
C ALA A 20 7.63 16.20 -7.05
N ALA A 21 7.35 17.25 -7.81
CA ALA A 21 6.33 18.24 -7.47
C ALA A 21 4.89 17.68 -7.45
N GLN A 22 4.62 16.55 -8.10
CA GLN A 22 3.30 15.91 -8.15
C GLN A 22 3.06 14.95 -6.97
N PHE A 23 4.13 14.52 -6.30
CA PHE A 23 4.08 13.48 -5.28
C PHE A 23 4.57 14.03 -3.95
N PRO A 24 3.66 14.42 -3.04
CA PRO A 24 4.07 14.90 -1.73
C PRO A 24 4.85 13.80 -0.99
N GLN A 25 5.83 14.25 -0.21
CA GLN A 25 6.53 13.44 0.77
C GLN A 25 5.54 13.06 1.87
N ILE A 26 5.37 11.76 2.09
CA ILE A 26 4.50 11.19 3.10
C ILE A 26 5.21 10.01 3.76
N ASN A 27 4.93 9.79 5.04
CA ASN A 27 5.46 8.63 5.75
C ASN A 27 4.73 7.38 5.24
N LEU A 28 5.51 6.44 4.70
CA LEU A 28 5.02 5.16 4.20
C LEU A 28 5.52 4.04 5.08
N PHE A 29 4.71 2.99 5.19
CA PHE A 29 5.11 1.70 5.73
C PHE A 29 4.89 0.63 4.68
N THR A 30 5.71 -0.41 4.73
CA THR A 30 5.58 -1.60 3.90
C THR A 30 4.71 -2.66 4.57
N ILE A 31 4.22 -3.63 3.80
CA ILE A 31 3.47 -4.74 4.39
C ILE A 31 4.35 -5.66 5.23
N ASP A 32 5.62 -5.80 4.85
CA ASP A 32 6.57 -6.68 5.54
C ASP A 32 6.90 -6.13 6.93
N GLU A 33 7.09 -4.81 7.08
CA GLU A 33 7.46 -4.22 8.38
C GLU A 33 6.34 -4.28 9.41
N VAL A 34 5.07 -4.05 9.01
CA VAL A 34 3.95 -3.95 9.95
C VAL A 34 3.26 -5.30 10.14
N PHE A 35 3.12 -6.08 9.06
CA PHE A 35 2.28 -7.28 9.06
C PHE A 35 3.06 -8.57 8.86
N GLY A 36 4.36 -8.52 8.52
CA GLY A 36 5.16 -9.70 8.21
C GLY A 36 4.79 -10.35 6.88
N GLY A 37 4.31 -9.55 5.92
CA GLY A 37 4.05 -9.97 4.54
C GLY A 37 2.59 -10.33 4.24
N TRP A 38 2.27 -10.44 2.95
CA TRP A 38 0.90 -10.61 2.46
C TRP A 38 0.22 -11.88 2.97
N GLN A 39 0.94 -13.00 3.09
CA GLN A 39 0.33 -14.25 3.54
C GLN A 39 -0.22 -14.15 4.97
N LYS A 40 0.54 -13.51 5.87
CA LYS A 40 0.13 -13.30 7.26
C LYS A 40 -0.99 -12.26 7.35
N ALA A 41 -0.83 -11.13 6.65
CA ALA A 41 -1.85 -10.08 6.60
C ALA A 41 -3.20 -10.61 6.08
N GLN A 42 -3.18 -11.36 4.99
CA GLN A 42 -4.38 -11.96 4.39
C GLN A 42 -5.08 -12.90 5.37
N LYS A 43 -4.34 -13.84 5.97
CA LYS A 43 -4.90 -14.82 6.90
C LYS A 43 -5.50 -14.17 8.14
N THR A 44 -4.83 -13.17 8.71
CA THR A 44 -5.30 -12.52 9.95
C THR A 44 -6.50 -11.60 9.69
N HIS A 45 -6.45 -10.80 8.62
CA HIS A 45 -7.42 -9.72 8.44
C HIS A 45 -8.58 -10.08 7.52
N PHE A 46 -8.38 -10.92 6.50
CA PHE A 46 -9.32 -11.04 5.38
C PHE A 46 -9.76 -12.47 5.03
N ALA A 47 -9.23 -13.50 5.71
CA ALA A 47 -9.78 -14.85 5.61
C ALA A 47 -11.15 -14.94 6.31
N ASP A 48 -11.92 -16.00 6.04
CA ASP A 48 -13.19 -16.24 6.71
C ASP A 48 -13.04 -16.20 8.24
N ASN A 49 -13.93 -15.47 8.92
CA ASN A 49 -13.87 -15.14 10.35
C ASN A 49 -12.66 -14.29 10.77
N GLY A 50 -11.98 -13.67 9.80
CA GLY A 50 -10.89 -12.74 10.02
C GLY A 50 -11.34 -11.44 10.68
N VAL A 51 -10.39 -10.56 10.97
CA VAL A 51 -10.68 -9.29 11.65
C VAL A 51 -11.71 -8.45 10.90
N PHE A 52 -11.68 -8.45 9.56
CA PHE A 52 -12.69 -7.75 8.76
C PHE A 52 -14.11 -8.25 9.05
N ASP A 53 -14.33 -9.56 9.03
CA ASP A 53 -15.64 -10.17 9.31
C ASP A 53 -16.10 -9.84 10.73
N GLN A 54 -15.20 -9.90 11.70
CA GLN A 54 -15.50 -9.56 13.09
C GLN A 54 -15.93 -8.09 13.23
N ILE A 55 -15.35 -7.16 12.48
CA ILE A 55 -15.75 -5.75 12.52
C ILE A 55 -17.06 -5.54 11.76
N TYR A 56 -17.24 -6.20 10.61
CA TYR A 56 -18.39 -6.01 9.74
C TYR A 56 -19.67 -6.66 10.30
N LEU A 57 -19.57 -7.85 10.88
CA LEU A 57 -20.70 -8.63 11.38
C LEU A 57 -21.10 -8.28 12.81
N ASN A 58 -20.22 -7.67 13.61
CA ASN A 58 -20.55 -7.19 14.95
C ASN A 58 -21.13 -5.76 14.95
N LYS A 59 -21.66 -5.30 13.81
CA LYS A 59 -22.39 -4.02 13.68
C LYS A 59 -23.88 -4.18 13.88
#